data_AF-A0A7W6HZ73-F1
#
_entry.id   AF-A0A7W6HZ73-F1
#
_cell.length_a   1.000
_cell.length_b   1.000
_cell.length_c   1.000
_cell.angle_alpha   90.00
_cell.angle_beta   90.00
_cell.angle_gamma   90.00
#
_symmetry.space_group_name_H-M   'P 1'
#
loop_
_entity.id
_entity.type
_entity.pdbx_description
1 polymer ?
#
loop_
_entity_poly.entity_id
_entity_poly.type
_entity_poly.pdbx_seq_one_letter_code
_entity_poly.pdbx_strand_id
1 'polypeptide(L)'
;MKLSNSIRQALLTLLNQNIIVASWGLSNICIKESYICFSVEGFKYKGSVVISEFNDGYKVIMNKHTLFCKLDSLVINLDEFIEKTTNYENRIDALLDI
;
A
#
# COMPACT_ATOMS: atom_id res chain seq x y z
N MET A 1 -16.80 -14.38 -8.50
CA MET A 1 -15.58 -14.67 -7.71
C MET A 1 -15.92 -14.45 -6.24
N LYS A 2 -15.63 -15.40 -5.35
CA LYS A 2 -15.86 -15.25 -3.91
C LYS A 2 -14.52 -14.91 -3.27
N LEU A 3 -14.41 -13.75 -2.63
CA LEU A 3 -13.19 -13.37 -1.90
C LEU A 3 -13.14 -14.08 -0.55
N SER A 4 -11.94 -14.46 -0.12
CA SER A 4 -11.72 -14.85 1.28
C SER A 4 -12.16 -13.69 2.19
N ASN A 5 -12.57 -14.01 3.42
CA ASN A 5 -13.00 -12.97 4.35
C ASN A 5 -11.86 -11.97 4.63
N SER A 6 -10.64 -12.48 4.79
CA SER A 6 -9.44 -11.67 5.00
C SER A 6 -9.20 -10.68 3.85
N ILE A 7 -9.17 -11.17 2.60
CA ILE A 7 -8.97 -10.31 1.42
C ILE A 7 -10.09 -9.29 1.23
N ARG A 8 -11.32 -9.67 1.56
CA ARG A 8 -12.45 -8.74 1.54
C ARG A 8 -12.28 -7.62 2.57
N GLN A 9 -11.84 -7.95 3.78
CA GLN A 9 -11.56 -6.94 4.81
C GLN A 9 -10.42 -6.01 4.38
N ALA A 10 -9.31 -6.56 3.86
CA ALA A 10 -8.21 -5.74 3.32
C ALA A 10 -8.68 -4.78 2.23
N LEU A 11 -9.49 -5.27 1.28
CA LEU A 11 -10.05 -4.45 0.20
C LEU A 11 -10.93 -3.32 0.75
N LEU A 12 -11.84 -3.63 1.67
CA LEU A 12 -12.71 -2.63 2.29
C LEU A 12 -11.89 -1.57 3.05
N THR A 13 -10.86 -1.98 3.78
CA THR A 13 -9.96 -1.07 4.49
C THR A 13 -9.21 -0.15 3.53
N LEU A 14 -8.69 -0.65 2.41
CA LEU A 14 -8.05 0.17 1.37
C LEU A 14 -9.05 1.18 0.78
N LEU A 15 -10.26 0.75 0.45
CA LEU A 15 -11.30 1.61 -0.12
C LEU A 15 -11.78 2.69 0.87
N ASN A 16 -11.86 2.37 2.16
CA ASN A 16 -12.22 3.32 3.20
C ASN A 16 -11.16 4.41 3.43
N GLN A 17 -9.91 4.15 3.06
CA GLN A 17 -8.81 5.12 3.12
C GLN A 17 -8.41 5.61 1.72
N ASN A 18 -9.40 5.82 0.84
CA ASN A 18 -9.23 6.17 -0.56
C ASN A 18 -8.28 7.35 -0.83
N ILE A 19 -8.28 8.41 0.00
CA ILE A 19 -7.40 9.57 -0.19
C ILE A 19 -5.92 9.15 -0.10
N ILE A 20 -5.57 8.36 0.92
CA ILE A 20 -4.21 7.86 1.13
C ILE A 20 -3.86 6.86 0.02
N VAL A 21 -4.75 5.91 -0.26
CA VAL A 21 -4.49 4.88 -1.28
C VAL A 21 -4.34 5.48 -2.69
N ALA A 22 -5.09 6.54 -3.00
CA ALA A 22 -4.97 7.25 -4.27
C ALA A 22 -3.68 8.06 -4.39
N SER A 23 -3.13 8.57 -3.28
CA SER A 23 -1.89 9.36 -3.31
C SER A 23 -0.68 8.52 -3.75
N TRP A 24 -0.75 7.19 -3.61
CA TRP A 24 0.30 6.26 -4.03
C TRP A 24 0.45 6.10 -5.55
N GLY A 25 -0.36 6.77 -6.38
CA GLY A 25 -0.31 6.61 -7.84
C GLY A 25 -0.71 5.20 -8.28
N LEU A 26 -1.78 4.67 -7.68
CA LEU A 26 -2.16 3.26 -7.78
C LEU A 26 -2.64 2.87 -9.20
N SER A 27 -2.10 1.79 -9.74
CA SER A 27 -2.40 1.27 -11.10
C SER A 27 -2.35 -0.26 -11.16
N ASN A 28 -2.71 -0.86 -12.30
CA ASN A 28 -2.63 -2.32 -12.55
C ASN A 28 -3.29 -3.20 -11.46
N ILE A 29 -4.46 -2.78 -10.98
CA ILE A 29 -5.17 -3.44 -9.88
C ILE A 29 -5.66 -4.81 -10.30
N CYS A 30 -5.34 -5.81 -9.51
CA CYS A 30 -5.78 -7.18 -9.67
C CYS A 30 -6.25 -7.72 -8.32
N ILE A 31 -7.51 -8.15 -8.27
CA ILE A 31 -8.13 -8.71 -7.07
C ILE A 31 -8.42 -10.18 -7.37
N LYS A 32 -7.88 -11.07 -6.55
CA LYS A 32 -8.11 -12.52 -6.61
C LYS A 32 -8.69 -12.99 -5.27
N GLU A 33 -9.12 -14.25 -5.23
CA GLU A 33 -9.73 -14.84 -4.04
C GLU A 33 -8.85 -14.77 -2.79
N SER A 34 -7.53 -14.95 -2.95
CA SER A 34 -6.56 -15.03 -1.85
C SER A 34 -5.52 -13.91 -1.81
N TYR A 35 -5.58 -12.95 -2.73
CA TYR A 35 -4.66 -11.80 -2.73
C TYR A 35 -5.19 -10.59 -3.50
N ILE A 36 -4.61 -9.43 -3.18
CA ILE A 36 -4.75 -8.18 -3.94
C ILE A 36 -3.35 -7.83 -4.44
N CYS A 37 -3.21 -7.44 -5.70
CA CYS A 37 -1.98 -6.80 -6.16
C CYS A 37 -2.26 -5.57 -7.01
N PHE A 38 -1.31 -4.63 -6.98
CA PHE A 38 -1.36 -3.38 -7.71
C PHE A 38 0.05 -2.82 -7.85
N SER A 39 0.22 -1.86 -8.76
CA SER A 39 1.43 -1.06 -8.88
C SER A 39 1.24 0.28 -8.19
N VAL A 40 2.33 0.84 -7.65
CA VAL A 40 2.37 2.18 -7.05
C VAL A 40 3.52 2.98 -7.63
N GLU A 41 3.34 4.29 -7.67
CA GLU A 41 4.32 5.30 -8.11
C GLU A 41 4.63 6.29 -6.97
N GLY A 42 4.66 5.79 -5.74
CA GLY A 42 4.87 6.60 -4.56
C GLY A 42 6.27 7.18 -4.47
N PHE A 43 6.42 8.19 -3.60
CA PHE A 43 7.67 8.91 -3.44
C PHE A 43 8.84 8.05 -2.97
N LYS A 44 8.62 7.18 -1.98
CA LYS A 44 9.66 6.30 -1.41
C LYS A 44 9.76 4.97 -2.14
N TYR A 45 8.63 4.45 -2.62
CA TYR A 45 8.59 3.14 -3.28
C TYR A 45 7.75 3.18 -4.54
N LYS A 46 8.35 2.64 -5.61
CA LYS A 46 7.72 2.43 -6.91
C LYS A 46 7.84 0.97 -7.29
N GLY A 47 6.73 0.37 -7.69
CA GLY A 47 6.69 -1.03 -8.09
C GLY A 47 5.42 -1.77 -7.65
N SER A 48 5.52 -3.10 -7.66
CA SER A 48 4.38 -3.99 -7.37
C SER A 48 4.22 -4.25 -5.88
N VAL A 49 2.99 -4.14 -5.40
CA VAL A 49 2.55 -4.50 -4.06
C VAL A 49 1.65 -5.72 -4.17
N VAL A 50 1.91 -6.75 -3.36
CA VAL A 50 1.05 -7.94 -3.24
C VAL A 50 0.65 -8.13 -1.79
N ILE A 51 -0.65 -8.11 -1.52
CA ILE A 51 -1.24 -8.33 -0.19
C ILE A 51 -1.92 -9.69 -0.20
N SER A 52 -1.47 -10.60 0.68
CA SER A 52 -2.08 -11.90 0.87
C SER A 52 -2.37 -12.16 2.35
N GLU A 53 -3.31 -13.05 2.62
CA GLU A 53 -3.56 -13.55 3.98
C GLU A 53 -2.32 -14.28 4.53
N PHE A 54 -1.99 -14.04 5.80
CA PHE A 54 -0.91 -14.73 6.49
C PHE A 54 -1.18 -14.77 8.00
N ASN A 55 -1.41 -15.98 8.53
CA ASN A 55 -1.86 -16.20 9.91
C ASN A 55 -3.06 -15.28 10.23
N ASP A 56 -3.03 -14.62 11.39
CA ASP A 56 -4.07 -13.71 11.85
C ASP A 56 -3.93 -12.28 11.26
N GLY A 57 -3.37 -12.14 10.05
CA GLY A 57 -3.05 -10.85 9.44
C GLY A 57 -2.71 -10.96 7.96
N TYR A 58 -1.81 -10.10 7.51
CA TYR A 58 -1.44 -9.94 6.12
C TYR A 58 0.06 -10.01 5.93
N LYS A 59 0.46 -10.64 4.82
CA LYS A 59 1.79 -10.53 4.24
C LYS A 59 1.70 -9.59 3.04
N VAL A 60 2.55 -8.57 3.06
CA VAL A 60 2.71 -7.60 1.99
C VAL A 60 4.09 -7.79 1.37
N ILE A 61 4.15 -8.03 0.06
CA ILE A 61 5.40 -8.16 -0.69
C ILE A 61 5.56 -6.94 -1.58
N MET A 62 6.71 -6.27 -1.45
CA MET A 62 7.11 -5.08 -2.22
C MET A 62 8.53 -5.31 -2.74
N ASN A 63 8.66 -5.87 -3.94
CA ASN A 63 9.95 -6.31 -4.51
C ASN A 63 10.77 -7.19 -3.53
N LYS A 64 11.89 -6.70 -3.00
CA LYS A 64 12.76 -7.42 -2.05
C LYS A 64 12.30 -7.30 -0.59
N HIS A 65 11.26 -6.51 -0.32
CA HIS A 65 10.76 -6.26 1.02
C HIS A 65 9.51 -7.11 1.28
N THR A 66 9.43 -7.63 2.50
CA THR A 66 8.23 -8.32 3.00
C THR A 66 7.86 -7.66 4.32
N LEU A 67 6.60 -7.26 4.43
CA LEU A 67 6.01 -6.67 5.62
C LEU A 67 4.88 -7.57 6.12
N PHE A 68 4.81 -7.78 7.43
CA PHE A 68 3.73 -8.49 8.09
C PHE A 68 2.95 -7.51 8.96
N CYS A 69 1.63 -7.45 8.79
CA CYS A 69 0.81 -6.49 9.51
C CYS A 69 -0.60 -7.01 9.80
N LYS A 70 -1.27 -6.34 10.74
CA LYS A 70 -2.68 -6.56 11.06
C LYS A 70 -3.55 -5.63 10.20
N LEU A 71 -4.85 -5.88 10.17
CA LEU A 71 -5.79 -5.08 9.38
C LEU A 71 -5.70 -3.59 9.71
N ASP A 72 -5.69 -3.27 11.01
CA ASP A 72 -5.74 -1.88 11.51
C ASP A 72 -4.48 -1.08 11.17
N SER A 73 -3.35 -1.76 10.94
CA SER A 73 -2.08 -1.12 10.56
C SER A 73 -1.74 -1.27 9.08
N LEU A 74 -2.58 -1.94 8.28
CA LEU A 74 -2.28 -2.25 6.88
C LEU A 74 -1.99 -0.99 6.05
N VAL A 75 -2.90 -0.01 6.09
CA VAL A 75 -2.77 1.20 5.27
C VAL A 75 -1.66 2.11 5.78
N ILE A 76 -1.54 2.28 7.11
CA ILE A 76 -0.49 3.13 7.70
C ILE A 76 0.90 2.58 7.37
N ASN A 77 1.10 1.26 7.49
CA ASN A 77 2.38 0.64 7.16
C ASN A 77 2.71 0.75 5.67
N LEU A 78 1.71 0.57 4.80
CA LEU A 78 1.88 0.77 3.35
C LEU A 78 2.21 2.22 3.03
N ASP A 79 1.50 3.18 3.62
CA ASP A 79 1.71 4.61 3.41
C ASP A 79 3.10 5.06 3.87
N GLU A 80 3.56 4.58 5.03
CA GLU A 80 4.92 4.85 5.55
C GLU A 80 6.02 4.33 4.65
N PHE A 81 5.77 3.22 3.97
CA PHE A 81 6.71 2.60 3.05
C PHE A 81 6.68 3.23 1.65
N ILE A 82 5.49 3.61 1.18
CA ILE A 82 5.25 4.04 -0.20
C ILE A 82 5.43 5.56 -0.36
N GLU A 83 4.89 6.35 0.56
CA GLU A 83 4.70 7.80 0.35
C GLU A 83 5.19 8.64 1.53
N LYS A 84 4.66 8.40 2.74
CA LYS A 84 4.72 9.32 3.89
C LYS A 84 6.15 9.66 4.30
N THR A 85 6.58 10.87 3.98
CA THR A 85 7.83 11.46 4.47
C THR A 85 7.52 12.41 5.63
N THR A 86 8.32 12.38 6.69
CA THR A 86 8.26 13.36 7.79
C THR A 86 8.77 14.75 7.39
N ASN A 87 9.27 14.93 6.16
CA ASN A 87 10.07 16.09 5.76
C ASN A 87 9.57 16.74 4.47
N TYR A 88 8.30 17.17 4.48
CA TYR A 88 7.70 17.90 3.34
C TYR A 88 8.42 19.24 3.08
N GLU A 89 8.92 19.91 4.12
CA GLU A 89 9.63 21.19 4.04
C GLU A 89 10.96 21.08 3.27
N ASN A 90 11.75 20.04 3.52
CA ASN A 90 13.02 19.80 2.81
C ASN A 90 12.87 19.55 1.30
N ARG A 91 11.65 19.34 0.80
CA ARG A 91 11.37 19.07 -0.63
C ARG A 91 11.01 20.30 -1.42
N ILE A 92 10.47 21.34 -0.79
CA ILE A 92 10.24 22.61 -1.48
C ILE A 92 11.59 23.21 -1.88
N ASP A 93 12.59 23.15 -1.00
CA ASP A 93 13.94 23.66 -1.30
C ASP A 93 14.59 22.89 -2.46
N ALA A 94 14.51 21.56 -2.51
CA ALA A 94 15.09 20.76 -3.60
C ALA A 94 14.36 20.89 -4.96
N LEU A 95 13.10 21.34 -4.97
CA LEU A 95 12.32 21.62 -6.19
C LEU A 95 12.36 23.10 -6.60
N LEU A 96 12.73 24.00 -5.68
CA LEU A 96 12.86 25.45 -5.88
C LEU A 96 14.30 25.93 -5.97
N ASP A 97 15.30 25.05 -5.90
CA ASP A 97 16.68 25.38 -6.28
C ASP A 97 16.72 25.80 -7.76
N ILE A 98 16.63 27.13 -7.94
CA ILE A 98 16.96 27.92 -9.14
C ILE A 98 18.48 28.07 -9.22
#